data_AF-A0A1H4S1P0-F1
#
_entry.id   AF-A0A1H4S1P0-F1
#
_cell.length_a   1.000
_cell.length_b   1.000
_cell.length_c   1.000
_cell.angle_alpha   90.00
_cell.angle_beta   90.00
_cell.angle_gamma   90.00
#
_symmetry.space_group_name_H-M   'P 1'
#
loop_
_entity.id
_entity.type
_entity.pdbx_description
1 polymer ?
#
loop_
_entity_poly.entity_id
_entity_poly.type
_entity_poly.pdbx_seq_one_letter_code
_entity_poly.pdbx_strand_id
1 'polypeptide(L)'
;MIDVVADFIKNIPKHLDTLKGWIDEFINSLKGFENQIFKGLEATLDLLYDLGVVIAQKIDPNTGEVLVQGVDGAIYTVKQNGKTILEGTEDAIRKFAQRIDEIRTSGGNTKKKVQHYLDKLAEDLSIKYSNVLNERGLKVVREKGASTNISVLDTEGDIIMKGKQDDIEKYLKKMEKSNEEIISEFDRVLKIAVKSDSKRFNPLKKALIKYRNKGINILKSGLKGGIEKGRGLVPDFLHTPQYLFNADKRFGKIKIKVTGIDSDDFRLCNEAVEKFMPGFTKKYVLNGKNKPNRYTWHHMDDYDPITGECTMQLVKTKIHTACFPHKGAPGIIELFFGIARSKS
;
A
#
# COMPACT_ATOMS: atom_id res chain seq x y z
N MET A 1 -40.26 -8.45 -3.88
CA MET A 1 -39.00 -8.89 -3.21
C MET A 1 -39.09 -10.34 -2.73
N ILE A 2 -40.27 -10.82 -2.33
CA ILE A 2 -40.49 -12.20 -1.85
C ILE A 2 -40.43 -13.24 -2.98
N ASP A 3 -40.85 -12.92 -4.20
CA ASP A 3 -40.83 -13.87 -5.34
C ASP A 3 -39.42 -14.13 -5.91
N VAL A 4 -38.49 -13.19 -5.81
CA VAL A 4 -37.08 -13.38 -6.23
C VAL A 4 -36.32 -14.25 -5.21
N VAL A 5 -36.69 -14.16 -3.94
CA VAL A 5 -36.16 -15.01 -2.86
C VAL A 5 -36.71 -16.43 -2.99
N ALA A 6 -37.96 -16.60 -3.40
CA ALA A 6 -38.53 -17.92 -3.68
C ALA A 6 -37.85 -18.63 -4.85
N ASP A 7 -37.46 -17.89 -5.91
CA ASP A 7 -36.83 -18.46 -7.11
C ASP A 7 -35.32 -18.79 -6.91
N PHE A 8 -34.62 -18.01 -6.08
CA PHE A 8 -33.28 -18.34 -5.60
C PHE A 8 -33.31 -19.57 -4.68
N ILE A 9 -34.24 -19.64 -3.72
CA ILE A 9 -34.44 -20.81 -2.84
C ILE A 9 -34.78 -22.08 -3.64
N LYS A 10 -35.44 -21.95 -4.81
CA LYS A 10 -35.79 -23.07 -5.69
C LYS A 10 -34.60 -23.70 -6.42
N ASN A 11 -33.50 -22.96 -6.63
CA ASN A 11 -32.36 -23.40 -7.46
C ASN A 11 -31.01 -23.52 -6.72
N ILE A 12 -30.89 -23.05 -5.48
CA ILE A 12 -29.70 -23.21 -4.62
C ILE A 12 -29.26 -24.69 -4.41
N PRO A 13 -30.17 -25.68 -4.23
CA PRO A 13 -29.74 -27.06 -3.93
C PRO A 13 -28.99 -27.75 -5.10
N LYS A 14 -29.41 -27.53 -6.35
CA LYS A 14 -28.82 -28.16 -7.55
C LYS A 14 -27.40 -27.65 -7.87
N HIS A 15 -27.10 -26.40 -7.56
CA HIS A 15 -25.78 -25.79 -7.79
C HIS A 15 -24.78 -26.08 -6.66
N LEU A 16 -25.25 -26.52 -5.49
CA LEU A 16 -24.42 -26.91 -4.34
C LEU A 16 -24.09 -28.41 -4.31
N ASP A 17 -24.91 -29.30 -4.89
CA ASP A 17 -24.61 -30.74 -4.92
C ASP A 17 -23.73 -31.17 -6.11
N THR A 18 -23.86 -30.50 -7.25
CA THR A 18 -23.07 -30.82 -8.47
C THR A 18 -21.60 -30.36 -8.35
N LEU A 19 -21.36 -29.22 -7.71
CA LEU A 19 -20.01 -28.73 -7.40
C LEU A 19 -19.31 -29.59 -6.34
N LYS A 20 -20.09 -30.23 -5.46
CA LYS A 20 -19.61 -31.14 -4.41
C LYS A 20 -19.15 -32.48 -5.00
N GLY A 21 -19.87 -33.02 -6.00
CA GLY A 21 -19.48 -34.24 -6.72
C GLY A 21 -18.17 -34.10 -7.52
N TRP A 22 -17.95 -32.96 -8.17
CA TRP A 22 -16.72 -32.71 -8.95
C TRP A 22 -15.48 -32.50 -8.09
N ILE A 23 -15.68 -32.04 -6.85
CA ILE A 23 -14.62 -31.89 -5.84
C ILE A 23 -14.27 -33.25 -5.21
N ASP A 24 -15.22 -34.19 -5.10
CA ASP A 24 -14.99 -35.49 -4.47
C ASP A 24 -14.32 -36.53 -5.41
N GLU A 25 -14.59 -36.50 -6.72
CA GLU A 25 -13.91 -37.36 -7.72
C GLU A 25 -12.46 -36.93 -7.99
N PHE A 26 -12.21 -35.61 -7.97
CA PHE A 26 -10.87 -35.02 -8.07
C PHE A 26 -9.97 -35.41 -6.86
N ILE A 27 -10.59 -35.61 -5.69
CA ILE A 27 -9.91 -36.02 -4.45
C ILE A 27 -9.54 -37.52 -4.44
N ASN A 28 -10.19 -38.38 -5.23
CA ASN A 28 -9.91 -39.82 -5.22
C ASN A 28 -8.87 -40.27 -6.26
N SER A 29 -8.73 -39.57 -7.40
CA SER A 29 -7.79 -39.98 -8.46
C SER A 29 -6.33 -39.54 -8.23
N LEU A 30 -6.10 -38.53 -7.39
CA LEU A 30 -4.77 -37.97 -7.12
C LEU A 30 -3.95 -38.75 -6.07
N LYS A 31 -4.51 -39.81 -5.48
CA LYS A 31 -3.86 -40.62 -4.42
C LYS A 31 -2.79 -41.60 -4.92
N GLY A 32 -2.51 -41.70 -6.23
CA GLY A 32 -1.79 -42.85 -6.78
C GLY A 32 -0.42 -42.64 -7.46
N PHE A 33 0.06 -41.42 -7.73
CA PHE A 33 1.16 -41.29 -8.71
C PHE A 33 2.33 -40.38 -8.28
N GLU A 34 3.26 -41.01 -7.55
CA GLU A 34 4.64 -40.59 -7.34
C GLU A 34 5.45 -40.83 -8.64
N ASN A 35 5.57 -39.82 -9.51
CA ASN A 35 6.67 -39.57 -10.49
C ASN A 35 6.27 -38.53 -11.56
N GLN A 36 5.74 -37.37 -11.12
CA GLN A 36 4.99 -36.37 -11.91
C GLN A 36 5.70 -35.01 -11.97
N ILE A 37 6.61 -34.75 -12.91
CA ILE A 37 7.07 -33.36 -13.15
C ILE A 37 6.95 -32.94 -14.62
N PHE A 38 7.29 -33.81 -15.58
CA PHE A 38 7.18 -33.45 -17.01
C PHE A 38 5.82 -33.73 -17.65
N LYS A 39 5.05 -34.72 -17.17
CA LYS A 39 3.65 -34.96 -17.62
C LYS A 39 2.63 -33.98 -17.00
N GLY A 40 3.02 -33.24 -15.96
CA GLY A 40 2.15 -32.31 -15.26
C GLY A 40 1.83 -31.06 -16.08
N LEU A 41 2.70 -30.64 -17.00
CA LEU A 41 2.52 -29.43 -17.79
C LEU A 41 1.46 -29.62 -18.90
N GLU A 42 1.53 -30.70 -19.66
CA GLU A 42 0.53 -31.03 -20.70
C GLU A 42 -0.86 -31.28 -20.08
N ALA A 43 -0.93 -32.07 -18.98
CA ALA A 43 -2.19 -32.31 -18.28
C ALA A 43 -2.78 -31.05 -17.61
N THR A 44 -1.94 -30.09 -17.22
CA THR A 44 -2.40 -28.79 -16.68
C THR A 44 -2.89 -27.87 -17.79
N LEU A 45 -2.29 -27.94 -18.99
CA LEU A 45 -2.77 -27.21 -20.17
C LEU A 45 -4.10 -27.76 -20.68
N ASP A 46 -4.27 -29.09 -20.70
CA ASP A 46 -5.54 -29.74 -21.05
C ASP A 46 -6.65 -29.46 -20.03
N LEU A 47 -6.31 -29.44 -18.72
CA LEU A 47 -7.24 -29.08 -17.63
C LEU A 47 -7.71 -27.62 -17.72
N LEU A 48 -6.84 -26.69 -18.13
CA LEU A 48 -7.23 -25.29 -18.38
C LEU A 48 -8.15 -25.21 -19.59
N TYR A 49 -7.85 -25.97 -20.66
CA TYR A 49 -8.67 -26.05 -21.86
C TYR A 49 -10.10 -26.57 -21.56
N ASP A 50 -10.22 -27.61 -20.73
CA ASP A 50 -11.51 -28.21 -20.31
C ASP A 50 -12.32 -27.29 -19.37
N LEU A 51 -11.67 -26.37 -18.65
CA LEU A 51 -12.30 -25.34 -17.82
C LEU A 51 -12.67 -24.06 -18.61
N GLY A 52 -12.53 -24.09 -19.94
CA GLY A 52 -12.80 -22.95 -20.84
C GLY A 52 -11.74 -21.85 -20.77
N VAL A 53 -10.54 -22.19 -20.30
CA VAL A 53 -9.39 -21.30 -20.15
C VAL A 53 -8.35 -21.61 -21.23
N VAL A 54 -8.20 -20.72 -22.21
CA VAL A 54 -7.27 -20.89 -23.32
C VAL A 54 -6.04 -20.02 -23.09
N ILE A 55 -4.85 -20.63 -23.09
CA ILE A 55 -3.59 -19.91 -23.19
C ILE A 55 -3.24 -19.82 -24.66
N ALA A 56 -3.25 -18.61 -25.20
CA ALA A 56 -2.93 -18.36 -26.59
C ALA A 56 -1.75 -17.40 -26.69
N GLN A 57 -0.83 -17.71 -27.60
CA GLN A 57 0.16 -16.74 -28.05
C GLN A 57 -0.58 -15.58 -28.70
N LYS A 58 -0.22 -14.35 -28.35
CA LYS A 58 -0.88 -13.16 -28.89
C LYS A 58 -0.29 -12.91 -30.27
N ILE A 59 -1.14 -13.02 -31.30
CA ILE A 59 -0.77 -12.85 -32.69
C ILE A 59 -1.34 -11.50 -33.18
N ASP A 60 -0.58 -10.76 -33.96
CA ASP A 60 -1.04 -9.55 -34.65
C ASP A 60 -2.16 -9.95 -35.62
N PRO A 61 -3.37 -9.40 -35.45
CA PRO A 61 -4.52 -9.81 -36.25
C PRO A 61 -4.42 -9.43 -37.73
N ASN A 62 -3.50 -8.53 -38.11
CA ASN A 62 -3.28 -8.11 -39.50
C ASN A 62 -2.17 -8.91 -40.19
N THR A 63 -1.15 -9.34 -39.45
CA THR A 63 0.03 -10.02 -40.03
C THR A 63 0.10 -11.50 -39.73
N GLY A 64 -0.64 -12.01 -38.74
CA GLY A 64 -0.55 -13.40 -38.32
C GLY A 64 0.76 -13.75 -37.59
N GLU A 65 1.56 -12.74 -37.25
CA GLU A 65 2.83 -12.89 -36.53
C GLU A 65 2.68 -12.66 -35.03
N VAL A 66 3.56 -13.27 -34.23
CA VAL A 66 3.54 -13.13 -32.76
C VAL A 66 3.86 -11.69 -32.35
N LEU A 67 3.03 -11.11 -31.48
CA LEU A 67 3.26 -9.77 -30.92
C LEU A 67 4.43 -9.82 -29.92
N VAL A 68 5.51 -9.12 -30.24
CA VAL A 68 6.79 -9.21 -29.54
C VAL A 68 6.86 -8.22 -28.36
N GLN A 69 7.08 -8.74 -27.14
CA GLN A 69 7.80 -8.06 -26.04
C GLN A 69 8.09 -9.07 -24.91
N GLY A 70 9.10 -9.91 -25.12
CA GLY A 70 9.63 -10.90 -24.17
C GLY A 70 11.03 -11.35 -24.60
N VAL A 71 11.82 -11.92 -23.69
CA VAL A 71 13.22 -12.35 -23.95
C VAL A 71 13.29 -13.55 -24.92
N ASP A 72 12.16 -14.24 -25.05
CA ASP A 72 11.78 -15.36 -25.94
C ASP A 72 10.97 -14.89 -27.17
N GLY A 73 10.66 -13.60 -27.26
CA GLY A 73 9.99 -12.99 -28.41
C GLY A 73 8.46 -13.11 -28.45
N ALA A 74 7.81 -13.69 -27.44
CA ALA A 74 6.36 -13.95 -27.45
C ALA A 74 5.60 -13.39 -26.24
N ILE A 75 4.46 -12.75 -26.49
CA ILE A 75 3.47 -12.39 -25.46
C ILE A 75 2.39 -13.46 -25.40
N TYR A 76 2.12 -13.96 -24.19
CA TYR A 76 1.10 -14.96 -23.93
C TYR A 76 -0.12 -14.33 -23.26
N THR A 77 -1.30 -14.79 -23.64
CA THR A 77 -2.57 -14.37 -23.04
C THR A 77 -3.27 -15.57 -22.41
N VAL A 78 -3.72 -15.42 -21.18
CA VAL A 78 -4.64 -16.35 -20.50
C VAL A 78 -6.04 -15.79 -20.67
N LYS A 79 -6.94 -16.55 -21.28
CA LYS A 79 -8.34 -16.14 -21.51
C LYS A 79 -9.28 -17.10 -20.83
N GLN A 80 -10.37 -16.60 -20.23
CA GLN A 80 -11.48 -17.41 -19.72
C GLN A 80 -12.77 -16.91 -20.35
N ASN A 81 -13.56 -17.82 -20.95
CA ASN A 81 -14.79 -17.47 -21.68
C ASN A 81 -14.58 -16.35 -22.73
N GLY A 82 -13.46 -16.41 -23.46
CA GLY A 82 -13.10 -15.43 -24.49
C GLY A 82 -12.57 -14.09 -23.98
N LYS A 83 -12.57 -13.84 -22.66
CA LYS A 83 -12.01 -12.62 -22.05
C LYS A 83 -10.59 -12.86 -21.56
N THR A 84 -9.66 -11.99 -21.97
CA THR A 84 -8.29 -12.00 -21.43
C THR A 84 -8.32 -11.66 -19.95
N ILE A 85 -7.83 -12.59 -19.13
CA ILE A 85 -7.71 -12.44 -17.68
C ILE A 85 -6.27 -12.14 -17.26
N LEU A 86 -5.28 -12.49 -18.10
CA LEU A 86 -3.87 -12.19 -17.86
C LEU A 86 -3.11 -12.12 -19.18
N GLU A 87 -2.14 -11.21 -19.30
CA GLU A 87 -1.25 -11.08 -20.45
C GLU A 87 0.18 -10.83 -19.94
N GLY A 88 1.18 -11.52 -20.50
CA GLY A 88 2.57 -11.36 -20.07
C GLY A 88 3.56 -12.25 -20.81
N THR A 89 4.83 -12.12 -20.45
CA THR A 89 5.92 -12.98 -20.95
C THR A 89 5.78 -14.42 -20.44
N GLU A 90 6.48 -15.37 -21.06
CA GLU A 90 6.47 -16.77 -20.63
C GLU A 90 6.87 -16.91 -19.15
N ASP A 91 7.91 -16.19 -18.71
CA ASP A 91 8.35 -16.16 -17.31
C ASP A 91 7.27 -15.63 -16.35
N ALA A 92 6.51 -14.61 -16.76
CA ALA A 92 5.40 -14.08 -15.97
C ALA A 92 4.25 -15.10 -15.83
N ILE A 93 3.94 -15.82 -16.91
CA ILE A 93 2.94 -16.89 -16.93
C ILE A 93 3.41 -18.09 -16.09
N ARG A 94 4.68 -18.48 -16.20
CA ARG A 94 5.28 -19.58 -15.41
C ARG A 94 5.27 -19.27 -13.92
N LYS A 95 5.67 -18.06 -13.53
CA LYS A 95 5.60 -17.61 -12.13
C LYS A 95 4.16 -17.56 -11.62
N PHE A 96 3.21 -17.17 -12.47
CA PHE A 96 1.79 -17.20 -12.13
C PHE A 96 1.27 -18.64 -11.93
N ALA A 97 1.63 -19.57 -12.81
CA ALA A 97 1.28 -20.98 -12.70
C ALA A 97 1.92 -21.66 -11.48
N GLN A 98 3.19 -21.37 -11.21
CA GLN A 98 3.90 -21.84 -10.01
C GLN A 98 3.21 -21.32 -8.74
N ARG A 99 2.78 -20.05 -8.72
CA ARG A 99 1.98 -19.50 -7.61
C ARG A 99 0.63 -20.19 -7.46
N ILE A 100 -0.04 -20.57 -8.56
CA ILE A 100 -1.28 -21.34 -8.51
C ILE A 100 -1.04 -22.75 -7.93
N ASP A 101 0.07 -23.39 -8.29
CA ASP A 101 0.40 -24.73 -7.80
C ASP A 101 0.82 -24.72 -6.31
N GLU A 102 1.55 -23.69 -5.88
CA GLU A 102 1.82 -23.40 -4.47
C GLU A 102 0.52 -23.13 -3.68
N ILE A 103 -0.45 -22.45 -4.30
CA ILE A 103 -1.80 -22.23 -3.76
C ILE A 103 -2.61 -23.54 -3.71
N ARG A 104 -2.39 -24.47 -4.62
CA ARG A 104 -3.08 -25.77 -4.70
C ARG A 104 -2.56 -26.75 -3.64
N THR A 105 -1.25 -26.85 -3.51
CA THR A 105 -0.54 -27.78 -2.62
C THR A 105 -0.60 -27.40 -1.14
N SER A 106 -0.88 -26.12 -0.82
CA SER A 106 -0.81 -25.60 0.54
C SER A 106 -2.03 -25.82 1.44
N GLY A 107 -3.15 -26.40 0.97
CA GLY A 107 -4.30 -26.81 1.80
C GLY A 107 -4.85 -25.78 2.83
N GLY A 108 -5.98 -25.12 2.53
CA GLY A 108 -6.65 -24.22 3.50
C GLY A 108 -7.56 -23.16 2.86
N ASN A 109 -8.35 -22.42 3.66
CA ASN A 109 -9.13 -21.27 3.17
C ASN A 109 -8.19 -20.19 2.58
N THR A 110 -8.60 -19.51 1.51
CA THR A 110 -7.94 -18.37 0.83
C THR A 110 -7.17 -17.43 1.77
N LYS A 111 -7.72 -17.12 2.96
CA LYS A 111 -7.04 -16.28 3.96
C LYS A 111 -5.69 -16.86 4.43
N LYS A 112 -5.64 -18.17 4.73
CA LYS A 112 -4.40 -18.83 5.15
C LYS A 112 -3.37 -18.88 4.01
N LYS A 113 -3.84 -19.03 2.77
CA LYS A 113 -2.98 -19.04 1.58
C LYS A 113 -2.30 -17.69 1.34
N VAL A 114 -3.06 -16.60 1.44
CA VAL A 114 -2.52 -15.24 1.38
C VAL A 114 -1.50 -15.00 2.50
N GLN A 115 -1.79 -15.48 3.71
CA GLN A 115 -0.86 -15.35 4.83
C GLN A 115 0.43 -16.12 4.59
N HIS A 116 0.35 -17.37 4.11
CA HIS A 116 1.52 -18.16 3.77
C HIS A 116 2.38 -17.52 2.66
N TYR A 117 1.74 -16.99 1.60
CA TYR A 117 2.44 -16.25 0.56
C TYR A 117 3.19 -15.04 1.13
N LEU A 118 2.54 -14.24 1.98
CA LEU A 118 3.16 -13.06 2.57
C LEU A 118 4.27 -13.43 3.57
N ASP A 119 4.16 -14.58 4.25
CA ASP A 119 5.23 -15.13 5.10
C ASP A 119 6.46 -15.51 4.24
N LYS A 120 6.26 -16.27 3.16
CA LYS A 120 7.33 -16.64 2.20
C LYS A 120 7.96 -15.41 1.55
N LEU A 121 7.15 -14.44 1.13
CA LEU A 121 7.63 -13.19 0.56
C LEU A 121 8.51 -12.41 1.54
N ALA A 122 8.13 -12.36 2.82
CA ALA A 122 8.93 -11.69 3.85
C ALA A 122 10.27 -12.42 4.07
N GLU A 123 10.27 -13.76 4.03
CA GLU A 123 11.48 -14.58 4.10
C GLU A 123 12.41 -14.35 2.89
N ASP A 124 11.88 -14.44 1.68
CA ASP A 124 12.63 -14.24 0.43
C ASP A 124 13.29 -12.85 0.40
N LEU A 125 12.56 -11.80 0.81
CA LEU A 125 13.10 -10.45 0.90
C LEU A 125 14.13 -10.32 2.03
N SER A 126 13.93 -11.01 3.15
CA SER A 126 14.90 -11.03 4.25
C SER A 126 16.23 -11.65 3.83
N ILE A 127 16.19 -12.72 3.01
CA ILE A 127 17.38 -13.35 2.45
C ILE A 127 18.04 -12.42 1.42
N LYS A 128 17.26 -11.92 0.44
CA LYS A 128 17.73 -11.08 -0.66
C LYS A 128 18.39 -9.79 -0.18
N TYR A 129 17.87 -9.16 0.86
CA TYR A 129 18.36 -7.89 1.41
C TYR A 129 19.03 -8.04 2.78
N SER A 130 19.52 -9.24 3.11
CA SER A 130 20.10 -9.56 4.44
C SER A 130 21.19 -8.57 4.89
N ASN A 131 22.08 -8.15 3.99
CA ASN A 131 23.15 -7.20 4.31
C ASN A 131 22.58 -5.86 4.81
N VAL A 132 21.75 -5.20 4.01
CA VAL A 132 21.15 -3.91 4.39
C VAL A 132 20.24 -4.05 5.61
N LEU A 133 19.50 -5.14 5.74
CA LEU A 133 18.66 -5.39 6.91
C LEU A 133 19.50 -5.51 8.20
N ASN A 134 20.60 -6.25 8.15
CA ASN A 134 21.50 -6.40 9.30
C ASN A 134 22.21 -5.09 9.66
N GLU A 135 22.77 -4.39 8.66
CA GLU A 135 23.46 -3.10 8.85
C GLU A 135 22.55 -2.02 9.44
N ARG A 136 21.28 -2.01 9.02
CA ARG A 136 20.28 -1.01 9.43
C ARG A 136 19.48 -1.42 10.67
N GLY A 137 19.64 -2.65 11.16
CA GLY A 137 18.84 -3.19 12.27
C GLY A 137 17.35 -3.34 11.90
N LEU A 138 17.07 -3.83 10.70
CA LEU A 138 15.73 -3.93 10.13
C LEU A 138 15.28 -5.38 9.96
N LYS A 139 13.97 -5.59 9.93
CA LYS A 139 13.36 -6.89 9.67
C LYS A 139 12.14 -6.77 8.77
N VAL A 140 12.03 -7.65 7.77
CA VAL A 140 10.82 -7.77 6.95
C VAL A 140 9.90 -8.82 7.58
N VAL A 141 8.63 -8.48 7.79
CA VAL A 141 7.63 -9.38 8.39
C VAL A 141 6.27 -9.26 7.75
N ARG A 142 5.48 -10.34 7.85
CA ARG A 142 4.03 -10.26 7.70
C ARG A 142 3.39 -9.94 9.06
N GLU A 143 2.63 -8.85 9.12
CA GLU A 143 1.83 -8.54 10.32
C GLU A 143 0.68 -9.55 10.53
N LYS A 144 0.26 -9.70 11.79
CA LYS A 144 -0.88 -10.56 12.14
C LYS A 144 -2.15 -10.08 11.44
N GLY A 145 -2.76 -10.95 10.64
CA GLY A 145 -3.99 -10.62 9.92
C GLY A 145 -3.80 -9.83 8.63
N ALA A 146 -2.55 -9.58 8.20
CA ALA A 146 -2.26 -8.97 6.91
C ALA A 146 -2.86 -9.80 5.76
N SER A 147 -3.39 -9.10 4.76
CA SER A 147 -4.03 -9.67 3.58
C SER A 147 -3.42 -9.20 2.25
N THR A 148 -2.51 -8.23 2.29
CA THR A 148 -1.96 -7.61 1.07
C THR A 148 -0.51 -7.15 1.22
N ASN A 149 -0.15 -6.62 2.38
CA ASN A 149 1.11 -5.93 2.60
C ASN A 149 2.01 -6.70 3.57
N ILE A 150 3.30 -6.46 3.43
CA ILE A 150 4.33 -6.79 4.43
C ILE A 150 4.90 -5.48 4.99
N SER A 151 5.61 -5.60 6.10
CA SER A 151 6.13 -4.45 6.84
C SER A 151 7.62 -4.62 7.09
N VAL A 152 8.36 -3.53 6.98
CA VAL A 152 9.72 -3.40 7.50
C VAL A 152 9.61 -2.82 8.90
N LEU A 153 10.21 -3.50 9.86
CA LEU A 153 10.31 -3.08 11.25
C LEU A 153 11.75 -2.69 11.57
N ASP A 154 11.93 -1.76 12.50
CA ASP A 154 13.23 -1.52 13.14
C ASP A 154 13.46 -2.43 14.36
N THR A 155 14.55 -2.18 15.08
CA THR A 155 14.96 -2.93 16.28
C THR A 155 13.98 -2.80 17.45
N GLU A 156 13.19 -1.73 17.49
CA GLU A 156 12.16 -1.49 18.52
C GLU A 156 10.83 -2.19 18.15
N GLY A 157 10.73 -2.71 16.92
CA GLY A 157 9.53 -3.33 16.38
C GLY A 157 8.55 -2.32 15.78
N ASP A 158 8.96 -1.05 15.60
CA ASP A 158 8.14 -0.04 14.96
C ASP A 158 8.13 -0.22 13.44
N ILE A 159 6.96 -0.01 12.83
CA ILE A 159 6.81 -0.06 11.37
C ILE A 159 7.43 1.19 10.76
N ILE A 160 8.48 1.02 9.96
CA ILE A 160 9.12 2.12 9.23
C ILE A 160 8.70 2.19 7.76
N MET A 161 8.19 1.07 7.22
CA MET A 161 7.66 1.01 5.86
C MET A 161 6.68 -0.15 5.74
N LYS A 162 5.57 0.07 5.04
CA LYS A 162 4.58 -0.96 4.76
C LYS A 162 4.05 -0.83 3.34
N GLY A 163 4.00 -1.95 2.63
CA GLY A 163 3.57 -1.93 1.23
C GLY A 163 3.57 -3.30 0.60
N LYS A 164 3.39 -3.32 -0.72
CA LYS A 164 3.54 -4.53 -1.53
C LYS A 164 5.02 -4.82 -1.74
N GLN A 165 5.32 -5.99 -2.32
CA GLN A 165 6.69 -6.40 -2.67
C GLN A 165 7.49 -5.25 -3.32
N ASP A 166 6.99 -4.69 -4.43
CA ASP A 166 7.71 -3.65 -5.19
C ASP A 166 8.02 -2.40 -4.35
N ASP A 167 7.12 -2.02 -3.44
CA ASP A 167 7.31 -0.86 -2.57
C ASP A 167 8.43 -1.12 -1.55
N ILE A 168 8.44 -2.33 -0.98
CA ILE A 168 9.44 -2.77 0.00
C ILE A 168 10.80 -2.92 -0.68
N GLU A 169 10.86 -3.46 -1.89
CA GLU A 169 12.09 -3.56 -2.66
C GLU A 169 12.67 -2.17 -3.00
N LYS A 170 11.82 -1.22 -3.44
CA LYS A 170 12.25 0.17 -3.70
C LYS A 170 12.82 0.83 -2.44
N TYR A 171 12.16 0.62 -1.31
CA TYR A 171 12.62 1.13 -0.02
C TYR A 171 13.98 0.52 0.37
N LEU A 172 14.10 -0.81 0.39
CA LEU A 172 15.33 -1.51 0.79
C LEU A 172 16.51 -1.18 -0.12
N LYS A 173 16.29 -1.11 -1.44
CA LYS A 173 17.32 -0.69 -2.40
C LYS A 173 17.83 0.74 -2.14
N LYS A 174 16.98 1.61 -1.62
CA LYS A 174 17.41 2.97 -1.23
C LYS A 174 18.25 2.94 0.04
N MET A 175 17.95 2.04 0.96
CA MET A 175 18.63 1.89 2.25
C MET A 175 20.03 1.25 2.14
N GLU A 176 20.36 0.65 1.00
CA GLU A 176 21.72 0.15 0.68
C GLU A 176 22.78 1.26 0.62
N LYS A 177 22.36 2.51 0.40
CA LYS A 177 23.25 3.68 0.36
C LYS A 177 23.67 4.10 1.77
N SER A 178 24.76 4.85 1.90
CA SER A 178 25.11 5.51 3.17
C SER A 178 24.07 6.56 3.61
N ASN A 179 24.09 6.95 4.88
CA ASN A 179 23.21 8.02 5.39
C ASN A 179 23.44 9.34 4.66
N GLU A 180 24.70 9.67 4.40
CA GLU A 180 25.13 10.88 3.73
C GLU A 180 24.59 10.93 2.30
N GLU A 181 24.66 9.82 1.57
CA GLU A 181 24.10 9.70 0.22
C GLU A 181 22.57 9.81 0.22
N ILE A 182 21.90 9.15 1.16
CA ILE A 182 20.43 9.22 1.29
C ILE A 182 19.99 10.66 1.56
N ILE A 183 20.63 11.34 2.52
CA ILE A 183 20.34 12.74 2.86
C ILE A 183 20.60 13.66 1.67
N SER A 184 21.75 13.52 1.01
CA SER A 184 22.12 14.34 -0.14
C SER A 184 21.13 14.18 -1.30
N GLU A 185 20.75 12.95 -1.61
CA GLU A 185 19.76 12.67 -2.66
C GLU A 185 18.38 13.19 -2.28
N PHE A 186 17.99 13.03 -1.02
CA PHE A 186 16.72 13.50 -0.49
C PHE A 186 16.59 15.02 -0.56
N ASP A 187 17.63 15.74 -0.14
CA ASP A 187 17.69 17.20 -0.22
C ASP A 187 17.61 17.69 -1.67
N ARG A 188 18.24 16.98 -2.61
CA ARG A 188 18.14 17.30 -4.04
C ARG A 188 16.71 17.14 -4.55
N VAL A 189 16.04 16.04 -4.23
CA VAL A 189 14.64 15.79 -4.61
C VAL A 189 13.72 16.87 -4.04
N LEU A 190 13.92 17.24 -2.77
CA LEU A 190 13.13 18.28 -2.12
C LEU A 190 13.38 19.68 -2.69
N LYS A 191 14.63 20.04 -3.00
CA LYS A 191 14.95 21.33 -3.65
C LYS A 191 14.22 21.48 -4.99
N ILE A 192 14.09 20.40 -5.76
CA ILE A 192 13.31 20.39 -7.00
C ILE A 192 11.82 20.57 -6.67
N ALA A 193 11.28 19.76 -5.76
CA ALA A 193 9.87 19.83 -5.39
C ALA A 193 9.44 21.22 -4.89
N VAL A 194 10.23 21.86 -4.04
CA VAL A 194 9.93 23.21 -3.53
C VAL A 194 9.87 24.25 -4.65
N LYS A 195 10.71 24.12 -5.68
CA LYS A 195 10.79 25.05 -6.82
C LYS A 195 9.71 24.82 -7.86
N SER A 196 9.44 23.56 -8.23
CA SER A 196 8.64 23.22 -9.41
C SER A 196 7.26 22.62 -9.11
N ASP A 197 6.97 22.25 -7.85
CA ASP A 197 5.72 21.56 -7.54
C ASP A 197 4.54 22.53 -7.45
N SER A 198 3.66 22.46 -8.45
CA SER A 198 2.40 23.21 -8.48
C SER A 198 1.41 22.80 -7.37
N LYS A 199 1.64 21.68 -6.69
CA LYS A 199 0.82 21.16 -5.59
C LYS A 199 1.31 21.59 -4.20
N ARG A 200 2.25 22.52 -4.10
CA ARG A 200 2.66 23.12 -2.81
C ARG A 200 1.57 23.99 -2.20
N PHE A 201 1.57 24.12 -0.88
CA PHE A 201 0.63 24.99 -0.19
C PHE A 201 0.80 26.46 -0.58
N ASN A 202 -0.29 27.12 -0.96
CA ASN A 202 -0.35 28.54 -1.24
C ASN A 202 -1.20 29.27 -0.19
N PRO A 203 -0.62 30.09 0.72
CA PRO A 203 -1.35 30.81 1.74
C PRO A 203 -2.28 31.92 1.18
N LEU A 204 -2.05 32.37 -0.05
CA LEU A 204 -2.82 33.44 -0.70
C LEU A 204 -4.03 32.93 -1.49
N LYS A 205 -4.23 31.62 -1.59
CA LYS A 205 -5.32 31.03 -2.39
C LYS A 205 -6.71 31.55 -2.00
N LYS A 206 -7.64 31.56 -2.96
CA LYS A 206 -9.01 32.10 -2.81
C LYS A 206 -9.79 31.47 -1.66
N ALA A 207 -9.68 30.15 -1.48
CA ALA A 207 -10.35 29.42 -0.41
C ALA A 207 -10.02 29.91 1.01
N LEU A 208 -8.90 30.63 1.16
CA LEU A 208 -8.43 31.17 2.44
C LEU A 208 -8.86 32.62 2.71
N ILE A 209 -9.44 33.33 1.72
CA ILE A 209 -9.85 34.75 1.86
C ILE A 209 -10.76 34.94 3.09
N LYS A 210 -11.75 34.08 3.28
CA LYS A 210 -12.68 34.18 4.43
C LYS A 210 -12.02 34.04 5.80
N TYR A 211 -10.85 33.41 5.87
CA TYR A 211 -10.08 33.28 7.11
C TYR A 211 -9.18 34.50 7.29
N ARG A 212 -8.53 34.97 6.21
CA ARG A 212 -7.72 36.20 6.23
C ARG A 212 -8.54 37.43 6.60
N ASN A 213 -9.78 37.54 6.09
CA ASN A 213 -10.71 38.62 6.44
C ASN A 213 -11.11 38.60 7.93
N LYS A 214 -10.88 37.49 8.63
CA LYS A 214 -11.07 37.36 10.09
C LYS A 214 -9.76 37.55 10.87
N GLY A 215 -8.71 38.07 10.23
CA GLY A 215 -7.37 38.23 10.81
C GLY A 215 -6.57 36.94 10.94
N ILE A 216 -6.99 35.86 10.28
CA ILE A 216 -6.38 34.54 10.43
C ILE A 216 -5.56 34.20 9.19
N ASN A 217 -4.24 34.19 9.36
CA ASN A 217 -3.28 33.83 8.31
C ASN A 217 -2.71 32.43 8.57
N ILE A 218 -3.03 31.46 7.71
CA ILE A 218 -2.41 30.14 7.75
C ILE A 218 -1.03 30.24 7.09
N LEU A 219 0.01 29.91 7.84
CA LEU A 219 1.39 29.99 7.38
C LEU A 219 1.82 28.69 6.71
N LYS A 220 2.86 28.77 5.88
CA LYS A 220 3.55 27.57 5.38
C LYS A 220 4.45 26.99 6.48
N SER A 221 4.73 25.69 6.39
CA SER A 221 5.71 25.01 7.22
C SER A 221 7.08 25.69 7.24
N GLY A 222 7.64 25.78 8.45
CA GLY A 222 8.96 26.33 8.75
C GLY A 222 9.16 27.82 8.51
N LEU A 223 8.08 28.60 8.42
CA LEU A 223 8.14 30.04 8.69
C LEU A 223 8.27 30.26 10.20
N LYS A 224 9.46 30.60 10.69
CA LYS A 224 9.69 31.05 12.08
C LYS A 224 10.22 32.48 12.07
N GLY A 225 9.49 33.42 12.67
CA GLY A 225 9.95 34.82 12.83
C GLY A 225 10.19 35.56 11.51
N GLY A 226 9.46 35.23 10.45
CA GLY A 226 9.62 35.87 9.13
C GLY A 226 10.72 35.28 8.24
N ILE A 227 11.44 34.26 8.72
CA ILE A 227 12.48 33.55 7.96
C ILE A 227 11.92 32.19 7.51
N GLU A 228 11.92 31.92 6.20
CA GLU A 228 11.61 30.59 5.63
C GLU A 228 12.76 29.63 5.94
N LYS A 229 12.61 28.80 6.99
CA LYS A 229 13.53 27.72 7.37
C LYS A 229 12.98 26.32 7.09
N GLY A 230 11.74 26.20 6.58
CA GLY A 230 11.12 24.92 6.20
C GLY A 230 10.95 24.75 4.71
N ARG A 231 10.41 23.61 4.31
CA ARG A 231 10.20 23.26 2.90
C ARG A 231 9.00 24.02 2.31
N GLY A 232 8.08 24.50 3.15
CA GLY A 232 6.95 25.32 2.75
C GLY A 232 5.92 24.58 1.87
N LEU A 233 5.91 23.25 1.91
CA LEU A 233 5.06 22.41 1.06
C LEU A 233 3.65 22.23 1.65
N VAL A 234 3.51 22.46 2.96
CA VAL A 234 2.27 22.26 3.72
C VAL A 234 1.85 23.50 4.53
N PRO A 235 0.55 23.63 4.87
CA PRO A 235 0.13 24.55 5.93
C PRO A 235 0.68 24.11 7.30
N ASP A 236 0.98 25.08 8.16
CA ASP A 236 1.31 24.86 9.58
C ASP A 236 0.26 25.51 10.48
N PHE A 237 -0.38 24.68 11.32
CA PHE A 237 -1.44 25.09 12.23
C PHE A 237 -0.95 25.40 13.65
N LEU A 238 0.35 25.27 13.96
CA LEU A 238 0.90 25.61 15.29
C LEU A 238 0.71 27.09 15.66
N HIS A 239 0.67 27.97 14.66
CA HIS A 239 0.41 29.41 14.81
C HIS A 239 -1.08 29.77 14.79
N THR A 240 -1.96 28.80 14.48
CA THR A 240 -3.42 28.97 14.53
C THR A 240 -4.05 27.86 15.38
N PRO A 241 -3.71 27.81 16.69
CA PRO A 241 -4.10 26.73 17.57
C PRO A 241 -5.62 26.52 17.60
N GLN A 242 -6.44 27.55 17.37
CA GLN A 242 -7.91 27.42 17.25
C GLN A 242 -8.40 26.38 16.22
N TYR A 243 -7.53 25.92 15.32
CA TYR A 243 -7.81 24.83 14.38
C TYR A 243 -7.25 23.48 14.76
N LEU A 244 -6.31 23.43 15.71
CA LEU A 244 -5.89 22.19 16.35
C LEU A 244 -7.02 21.64 17.23
N PHE A 245 -6.95 20.34 17.51
CA PHE A 245 -7.88 19.68 18.42
C PHE A 245 -7.86 20.37 19.80
N ASN A 246 -9.04 20.80 20.26
CA ASN A 246 -9.25 21.54 21.51
C ASN A 246 -8.36 22.78 21.69
N ALA A 247 -7.86 23.37 20.60
CA ALA A 247 -6.89 24.46 20.63
C ALA A 247 -5.57 24.17 21.37
N ASP A 248 -5.24 22.90 21.55
CA ASP A 248 -4.05 22.46 22.27
C ASP A 248 -2.88 22.21 21.29
N LYS A 249 -1.76 22.90 21.54
CA LYS A 249 -0.56 22.83 20.71
C LYS A 249 0.13 21.47 20.75
N ARG A 250 -0.13 20.61 21.74
CA ARG A 250 0.39 19.23 21.79
C ARG A 250 -0.06 18.43 20.56
N PHE A 251 -1.29 18.67 20.10
CA PHE A 251 -1.83 18.05 18.88
C PHE A 251 -1.21 18.56 17.58
N GLY A 252 -0.34 19.56 17.62
CA GLY A 252 0.42 20.05 16.46
C GLY A 252 1.88 19.56 16.42
N LYS A 253 2.28 18.67 17.34
CA LYS A 253 3.67 18.23 17.53
C LYS A 253 3.80 16.71 17.67
N ILE A 254 2.82 15.94 17.20
CA ILE A 254 2.84 14.49 17.32
C ILE A 254 3.86 13.94 16.34
N LYS A 255 4.84 13.17 16.80
CA LYS A 255 5.82 12.51 15.93
C LYS A 255 5.49 11.03 15.80
N ILE A 256 5.55 10.52 14.58
CA ILE A 256 5.41 9.09 14.25
C ILE A 256 6.46 8.71 13.21
N LYS A 257 6.80 7.42 13.14
CA LYS A 257 7.43 6.80 11.97
C LYS A 257 6.34 6.55 10.92
N VAL A 258 6.48 7.15 9.75
CA VAL A 258 5.45 7.12 8.69
C VAL A 258 5.52 5.77 7.97
N THR A 259 4.39 5.08 7.91
CA THR A 259 4.32 3.71 7.37
C THR A 259 4.15 3.65 5.86
N GLY A 260 3.74 4.76 5.24
CA GLY A 260 3.30 4.79 3.83
C GLY A 260 1.80 4.50 3.63
N ILE A 261 1.07 4.18 4.72
CA ILE A 261 -0.37 3.93 4.71
C ILE A 261 -1.08 4.89 5.65
N ASP A 262 -1.94 5.75 5.09
CA ASP A 262 -2.62 6.82 5.86
C ASP A 262 -3.39 6.28 7.08
N SER A 263 -4.08 5.14 6.95
CA SER A 263 -4.83 4.56 8.05
C SER A 263 -3.93 4.18 9.23
N ASP A 264 -2.76 3.62 8.93
CA ASP A 264 -1.84 3.13 9.95
C ASP A 264 -1.13 4.32 10.61
N ASP A 265 -0.73 5.31 9.83
CA ASP A 265 -0.21 6.58 10.37
C ASP A 265 -1.20 7.24 11.33
N PHE A 266 -2.48 7.27 10.97
CA PHE A 266 -3.52 7.85 11.82
C PHE A 266 -3.75 7.04 13.09
N ARG A 267 -3.63 5.71 13.03
CA ARG A 267 -3.68 4.83 14.21
C ARG A 267 -2.48 5.12 15.13
N LEU A 268 -1.27 5.18 14.60
CA LEU A 268 -0.05 5.52 15.35
C LEU A 268 -0.16 6.89 16.02
N CYS A 269 -0.76 7.88 15.33
CA CYS A 269 -1.02 9.18 15.95
C CYS A 269 -1.99 9.07 17.14
N ASN A 270 -3.06 8.29 17.03
CA ASN A 270 -4.00 8.10 18.13
C ASN A 270 -3.32 7.39 19.32
N GLU A 271 -2.50 6.37 19.07
CA GLU A 271 -1.70 5.68 20.08
C GLU A 271 -0.70 6.63 20.77
N ALA A 272 -0.06 7.52 20.00
CA ALA A 272 0.80 8.56 20.57
C ALA A 272 0.02 9.55 21.45
N VAL A 273 -1.23 9.88 21.08
CA VAL A 273 -2.10 10.73 21.89
C VAL A 273 -2.53 10.05 23.18
N GLU A 274 -2.85 8.75 23.16
CA GLU A 274 -3.23 7.99 24.37
C GLU A 274 -2.19 8.10 25.49
N LYS A 275 -0.89 8.19 25.13
CA LYS A 275 0.20 8.34 26.10
C LYS A 275 0.07 9.60 26.98
N PHE A 276 -0.53 10.68 26.48
CA PHE A 276 -0.70 11.93 27.25
C PHE A 276 -2.16 12.37 27.43
N MET A 277 -3.11 11.72 26.76
CA MET A 277 -4.55 11.93 26.93
C MET A 277 -5.27 10.57 26.92
N PRO A 278 -5.17 9.78 28.01
CA PRO A 278 -5.83 8.48 28.10
C PRO A 278 -7.35 8.56 27.85
N GLY A 279 -7.87 7.62 27.06
CA GLY A 279 -9.28 7.55 26.66
C GLY A 279 -9.64 8.41 25.45
N PHE A 280 -8.65 9.02 24.79
CA PHE A 280 -8.86 9.86 23.61
C PHE A 280 -9.55 9.09 22.48
N THR A 281 -9.04 7.91 22.13
CA THR A 281 -9.55 7.05 21.06
C THR A 281 -10.97 6.62 21.37
N LYS A 282 -11.21 6.08 22.57
CA LYS A 282 -12.55 5.66 23.00
C LYS A 282 -13.59 6.78 22.92
N LYS A 283 -13.19 8.02 23.23
CA LYS A 283 -14.10 9.17 23.31
C LYS A 283 -14.31 9.86 21.96
N TYR A 284 -13.26 9.97 21.14
CA TYR A 284 -13.25 10.86 19.98
C TYR A 284 -13.10 10.15 18.65
N VAL A 285 -12.55 8.93 18.64
CA VAL A 285 -12.32 8.12 17.43
C VAL A 285 -13.43 7.07 17.35
N LEU A 286 -14.38 7.29 16.43
CA LEU A 286 -15.55 6.40 16.27
C LEU A 286 -15.16 5.08 15.60
N ASN A 287 -15.81 3.99 16.02
CA ASN A 287 -15.59 2.62 15.55
C ASN A 287 -15.44 2.52 14.02
N GLY A 288 -14.27 2.05 13.57
CA GLY A 288 -13.94 1.82 12.16
C GLY A 288 -13.25 2.98 11.43
N LYS A 289 -13.03 4.13 12.08
CA LYS A 289 -12.25 5.25 11.53
C LYS A 289 -10.99 5.46 12.36
N ASN A 290 -9.87 5.78 11.72
CA ASN A 290 -8.62 6.12 12.43
C ASN A 290 -8.48 7.62 12.73
N LYS A 291 -9.55 8.42 12.59
CA LYS A 291 -9.50 9.86 12.90
C LYS A 291 -10.73 10.35 13.68
N PRO A 292 -10.56 11.35 14.56
CA PRO A 292 -11.68 11.96 15.26
C PRO A 292 -12.70 12.65 14.34
N ASN A 293 -13.96 12.68 14.77
CA ASN A 293 -15.01 13.33 13.99
C ASN A 293 -14.71 14.82 13.76
N ARG A 294 -14.84 15.30 12.50
CA ARG A 294 -14.55 16.68 12.07
C ARG A 294 -13.08 17.11 12.15
N TYR A 295 -12.17 16.20 12.51
CA TYR A 295 -10.73 16.43 12.46
C TYR A 295 -10.06 15.46 11.48
N THR A 296 -8.84 15.78 11.10
CA THR A 296 -7.99 14.92 10.30
C THR A 296 -6.56 15.09 10.77
N TRP A 297 -5.83 14.00 10.78
CA TRP A 297 -4.38 14.03 10.92
C TRP A 297 -3.81 14.60 9.62
N HIS A 298 -2.98 15.63 9.77
CA HIS A 298 -2.29 16.38 8.73
C HIS A 298 -0.80 16.04 8.81
N HIS A 299 -0.28 15.39 7.77
CA HIS A 299 1.15 15.09 7.66
C HIS A 299 1.93 16.35 7.34
N MET A 300 2.93 16.67 8.16
CA MET A 300 3.85 17.76 7.87
C MET A 300 4.83 17.37 6.76
N ASP A 301 5.65 18.32 6.32
CA ASP A 301 6.67 18.14 5.30
C ASP A 301 8.07 17.99 5.90
N ASP A 302 8.20 17.56 7.15
CA ASP A 302 9.46 17.38 7.87
C ASP A 302 9.93 15.93 7.95
N TYR A 303 9.46 15.08 7.01
CA TYR A 303 9.91 13.69 6.90
C TYR A 303 11.44 13.58 6.88
N ASP A 304 11.96 12.68 7.71
CA ASP A 304 13.36 12.29 7.80
C ASP A 304 13.55 10.91 7.13
N PRO A 305 14.35 10.80 6.05
CA PRO A 305 14.52 9.56 5.31
C PRO A 305 15.37 8.51 6.04
N ILE A 306 16.07 8.88 7.12
CA ILE A 306 16.89 7.96 7.92
C ILE A 306 16.06 7.32 9.02
N THR A 307 15.31 8.14 9.76
CA THR A 307 14.52 7.67 10.90
C THR A 307 13.09 7.29 10.54
N GLY A 308 12.61 7.72 9.37
CA GLY A 308 11.22 7.56 8.94
C GLY A 308 10.24 8.50 9.68
N GLU A 309 10.73 9.38 10.56
CA GLU A 309 9.88 10.23 11.38
C GLU A 309 9.25 11.39 10.60
N CYS A 310 8.03 11.76 10.98
CA CYS A 310 7.33 12.97 10.52
C CYS A 310 6.48 13.57 11.65
N THR A 311 6.29 14.89 11.63
CA THR A 311 5.32 15.56 12.48
C THR A 311 3.90 15.46 11.90
N MET A 312 2.93 15.25 12.79
CA MET A 312 1.52 15.11 12.52
C MET A 312 0.75 16.17 13.31
N GLN A 313 -0.22 16.82 12.66
CA GLN A 313 -1.09 17.80 13.29
C GLN A 313 -2.55 17.34 13.24
N LEU A 314 -3.25 17.28 14.37
CA LEU A 314 -4.69 16.99 14.38
C LEU A 314 -5.49 18.27 14.18
N VAL A 315 -6.01 18.46 12.97
CA VAL A 315 -6.56 19.73 12.50
C VAL A 315 -8.03 19.58 12.11
N LYS A 316 -8.84 20.62 12.33
CA LYS A 316 -10.23 20.68 11.83
C LYS A 316 -10.26 20.40 10.32
N THR A 317 -11.00 19.38 9.89
CA THR A 317 -11.03 18.93 8.49
C THR A 317 -11.39 20.05 7.53
N LYS A 318 -12.31 20.95 7.90
CA LYS A 318 -12.75 22.05 7.04
C LYS A 318 -11.60 23.01 6.64
N ILE A 319 -10.73 23.38 7.57
CA ILE A 319 -9.61 24.28 7.24
C ILE A 319 -8.50 23.53 6.53
N HIS A 320 -8.21 22.29 6.94
CA HIS A 320 -7.25 21.43 6.24
C HIS A 320 -7.62 21.27 4.76
N THR A 321 -8.88 20.97 4.45
CA THR A 321 -9.37 20.88 3.06
C THR A 321 -9.28 22.21 2.32
N ALA A 322 -9.54 23.33 3.01
CA ALA A 322 -9.36 24.66 2.43
C ALA A 322 -7.90 24.98 2.08
N CYS A 323 -6.93 24.24 2.61
CA CYS A 323 -5.50 24.38 2.31
C CYS A 323 -4.99 23.47 1.18
N PHE A 324 -5.81 22.65 0.51
CA PHE A 324 -5.35 21.85 -0.64
C PHE A 324 -5.10 22.70 -1.91
N PRO A 325 -4.16 22.37 -2.79
CA PRO A 325 -3.21 21.26 -2.66
C PRO A 325 -2.10 21.60 -1.67
N HIS A 326 -1.53 20.56 -1.08
CA HIS A 326 -0.30 20.60 -0.29
C HIS A 326 0.35 19.21 -0.32
N LYS A 327 1.65 19.14 0.01
CA LYS A 327 2.43 17.90 -0.06
C LYS A 327 3.19 17.64 1.25
N GLY A 328 2.60 16.82 2.12
CA GLY A 328 3.25 16.31 3.33
C GLY A 328 4.06 15.03 3.09
N ALA A 329 4.49 14.37 4.17
CA ALA A 329 5.33 13.18 4.13
C ALA A 329 4.93 12.10 3.12
N PRO A 330 3.65 11.70 2.96
CA PRO A 330 3.29 10.69 1.96
C PRO A 330 3.67 11.08 0.53
N GLY A 331 3.53 12.36 0.17
CA GLY A 331 3.94 12.83 -1.16
C GLY A 331 5.44 13.08 -1.28
N ILE A 332 6.16 13.24 -0.17
CA ILE A 332 7.63 13.30 -0.15
C ILE A 332 8.21 11.89 -0.33
N ILE A 333 7.64 10.89 0.36
CA ILE A 333 7.97 9.46 0.19
C ILE A 333 7.77 9.05 -1.26
N GLU A 334 6.64 9.43 -1.87
CA GLU A 334 6.37 9.17 -3.29
C GLU A 334 7.45 9.76 -4.21
N LEU A 335 7.85 11.01 -3.98
CA LEU A 335 8.90 11.65 -4.76
C LEU A 335 10.28 11.01 -4.58
N PHE A 336 10.61 10.58 -3.36
CA PHE A 336 11.95 10.12 -3.03
C PHE A 336 12.19 8.63 -3.30
N PHE A 337 11.20 7.80 -2.96
CA PHE A 337 11.27 6.34 -3.12
C PHE A 337 10.54 5.85 -4.37
N GLY A 338 9.71 6.67 -5.02
CA GLY A 338 8.87 6.21 -6.13
C GLY A 338 7.76 5.27 -5.68
N ILE A 339 7.29 5.43 -4.44
CA ILE A 339 6.28 4.59 -3.80
C ILE A 339 4.97 5.36 -3.72
N ALA A 340 3.94 4.86 -4.38
CA ALA A 340 2.65 5.54 -4.44
C ALA A 340 1.97 5.54 -3.06
N ARG A 341 1.32 6.65 -2.73
CA ARG A 341 0.53 6.77 -1.50
C ARG A 341 -0.61 5.75 -1.50
N SER A 342 -0.62 4.87 -0.51
CA SER A 342 -1.75 3.98 -0.26
C SER A 342 -2.79 4.68 0.63
N LYS A 343 -3.99 4.87 0.08
CA LYS A 343 -5.18 5.23 0.85
C LYS A 343 -5.89 3.91 1.10
N SER A 344 -5.82 3.42 2.33
CA SER A 344 -6.51 2.20 2.79
C SER A 344 -7.94 2.10 2.25
#